data_AF-A0A7V7ZA62-F1
#
_entry.id   AF-A0A7V7ZA62-F1
#
_cell.length_a   1.000
_cell.length_b   1.000
_cell.length_c   1.000
_cell.angle_alpha   90.00
_cell.angle_beta   90.00
_cell.angle_gamma   90.00
#
_symmetry.space_group_name_H-M   'P 1'
#
loop_
_entity.id
_entity.type
_entity.pdbx_description
1 polymer ?
#
loop_
_entity_poly.entity_id
_entity_poly.type
_entity_poly.pdbx_seq_one_letter_code
_entity_poly.pdbx_strand_id
1 'polypeptide(L)'
;MKKLLLFFTSISIASSATTWPHIAHAQPAGNGSCYAKALPTKGHGGHDWANDIQSARNNALAACRKNAAQTGGTPNTCKIVESHCRPNK
;
A
#
# COMPACT_ATOMS: atom_id res chain seq x y z
N MET A 1 58.45 -11.68 -18.51
CA MET A 1 57.38 -12.24 -17.66
C MET A 1 56.46 -11.09 -17.25
N LYS A 2 55.16 -11.21 -17.50
CA LYS A 2 54.19 -10.09 -17.50
C LYS A 2 54.04 -9.45 -16.11
N LYS A 3 54.20 -8.13 -16.02
CA LYS A 3 53.82 -7.33 -14.84
C LYS A 3 52.29 -7.15 -14.87
N LEU A 4 51.59 -7.79 -13.96
CA LEU A 4 50.14 -7.67 -13.81
C LEU A 4 49.84 -6.38 -13.03
N LEU A 5 49.52 -5.31 -13.75
CA LEU A 5 49.01 -4.06 -13.17
C LEU A 5 47.54 -4.26 -12.81
N LEU A 6 47.24 -4.34 -11.50
CA LEU A 6 45.87 -4.31 -10.99
C LEU A 6 45.40 -2.85 -10.93
N PHE A 7 44.53 -2.46 -11.86
CA PHE A 7 43.81 -1.19 -11.80
C PHE A 7 42.64 -1.32 -10.81
N PHE A 8 42.75 -0.67 -9.65
CA PHE A 8 41.63 -0.45 -8.74
C PHE A 8 40.71 0.61 -9.34
N THR A 9 39.67 0.18 -10.06
CA THR A 9 38.58 1.09 -10.44
C THR A 9 37.68 1.29 -9.22
N SER A 10 37.65 2.53 -8.72
CA SER A 10 36.73 2.92 -7.65
C SER A 10 35.30 2.85 -8.19
N ILE A 11 34.49 1.92 -7.68
CA ILE A 11 33.05 1.87 -7.93
C ILE A 11 32.40 2.88 -6.98
N SER A 12 32.06 4.06 -7.52
CA SER A 12 31.21 5.02 -6.80
C SER A 12 29.76 4.55 -6.89
N ILE A 13 29.24 3.98 -5.81
CA ILE A 13 27.81 3.69 -5.67
C ILE A 13 27.12 5.01 -5.32
N ALA A 14 26.60 5.71 -6.32
CA ALA A 14 25.76 6.88 -6.09
C ALA A 14 24.39 6.39 -5.59
N SER A 15 24.18 6.41 -4.27
CA SER A 15 22.86 6.21 -3.67
C SER A 15 21.99 7.43 -3.97
N SER A 16 21.27 7.40 -5.09
CA SER A 16 20.19 8.36 -5.33
C SER A 16 19.09 8.10 -4.30
N ALA A 17 19.01 8.95 -3.27
CA ALA A 17 17.84 9.03 -2.41
C ALA A 17 16.68 9.57 -3.27
N THR A 18 15.96 8.67 -3.93
CA THR A 18 14.64 9.01 -4.48
C THR A 18 13.82 9.50 -3.30
N THR A 19 13.35 10.74 -3.34
CA THR A 19 12.31 11.21 -2.42
C THR A 19 11.02 10.56 -2.88
N TRP A 20 10.59 9.51 -2.17
CA TRP A 20 9.32 8.84 -2.48
C TRP A 20 8.21 9.84 -2.14
N PRO A 21 7.41 10.31 -3.11
CA PRO A 21 6.26 11.16 -2.80
C PRO A 21 5.35 10.36 -1.88
N HIS A 22 5.13 10.88 -0.67
CA HIS A 22 4.25 10.36 0.38
C HIS A 22 3.62 9.01 0.03
N ILE A 23 4.35 7.93 0.33
CA ILE A 23 3.72 6.63 0.46
C ILE A 23 2.61 6.86 1.48
N ALA A 24 1.35 6.74 1.06
CA ALA A 24 0.26 6.55 1.98
C ALA A 24 0.66 5.32 2.80
N HIS A 25 1.27 5.56 3.96
CA HIS A 25 1.64 4.50 4.88
C HIS A 25 0.34 3.76 5.12
N ALA A 26 0.22 2.55 4.59
CA ALA A 26 -0.75 1.59 5.07
C ALA A 26 -0.48 1.53 6.58
N GLN A 27 -1.32 2.23 7.35
CA GLN A 27 -1.19 2.24 8.79
C GLN A 27 -1.23 0.77 9.22
N PRO A 28 -0.39 0.36 10.19
CA PRO A 28 -0.45 -1.01 10.69
C PRO A 28 -1.91 -1.32 11.03
N ALA A 29 -2.46 -2.33 10.36
CA ALA A 29 -3.83 -2.78 10.57
C ALA A 29 -3.96 -3.18 12.04
N GLY A 30 -4.60 -2.33 12.85
CA GLY A 30 -4.78 -2.66 14.27
C GLY A 30 -5.16 -1.54 15.21
N ASN A 31 -4.70 -0.29 14.99
CA ASN A 31 -4.86 0.77 16.00
C ASN A 31 -5.81 1.91 15.63
N GLY A 32 -6.34 1.93 14.40
CA GLY A 32 -7.32 2.94 14.00
C GLY A 32 -8.65 2.80 14.74
N SER A 33 -9.33 3.92 15.04
CA SER A 33 -10.69 3.92 15.61
C SER A 33 -11.77 3.62 14.56
N CYS A 34 -11.46 3.80 13.28
CA CYS A 34 -12.38 3.66 12.16
C CYS A 34 -12.01 2.50 11.24
N TYR A 35 -13.01 1.77 10.79
CA TYR A 35 -12.92 0.62 9.89
C TYR A 35 -13.65 0.90 8.59
N ALA A 36 -13.13 0.36 7.49
CA ALA A 36 -13.89 0.24 6.25
C ALA A 36 -13.55 -1.04 5.49
N LYS A 37 -14.51 -1.51 4.69
CA LYS A 37 -14.40 -2.65 3.79
C LYS A 37 -14.92 -2.29 2.40
N ALA A 38 -14.18 -2.73 1.39
CA ALA A 38 -14.54 -2.57 -0.02
C ALA A 38 -14.53 -3.92 -0.74
N LEU A 39 -15.53 -4.14 -1.60
CA LEU A 39 -15.64 -5.34 -2.42
C LEU A 39 -15.73 -5.00 -3.92
N PRO A 40 -15.08 -5.77 -4.80
CA PRO A 40 -15.35 -5.74 -6.24
C PRO A 40 -16.58 -6.60 -6.58
N THR A 41 -17.11 -6.50 -7.79
CA THR A 41 -18.15 -7.40 -8.31
C THR A 41 -17.66 -8.85 -8.38
N LYS A 42 -16.38 -9.05 -8.68
CA LYS A 42 -15.69 -10.35 -8.72
C LYS A 42 -14.27 -10.20 -8.17
N GLY A 43 -13.83 -11.17 -7.36
CA GLY A 43 -12.47 -11.27 -6.83
C GLY A 43 -12.36 -10.89 -5.34
N HIS A 44 -11.14 -10.81 -4.84
CA HIS A 44 -10.86 -10.47 -3.44
C HIS A 44 -10.98 -8.97 -3.20
N GLY A 45 -11.65 -8.58 -2.11
CA GLY A 45 -11.78 -7.20 -1.68
C GLY A 45 -10.62 -6.73 -0.79
N GLY A 46 -10.87 -5.61 -0.12
CA GLY A 46 -9.94 -4.99 0.82
C GLY A 46 -10.65 -4.45 2.05
N HIS A 47 -9.92 -4.32 3.14
CA HIS A 47 -10.40 -3.70 4.37
C HIS A 47 -9.24 -3.02 5.07
N ASP A 48 -9.53 -1.97 5.83
CA ASP A 48 -8.49 -1.22 6.55
C ASP A 48 -9.02 -0.58 7.83
N TRP A 49 -8.11 -0.32 8.77
CA TRP A 49 -8.36 0.45 9.99
C TRP A 49 -7.52 1.74 9.98
N ALA A 50 -8.15 2.89 10.25
CA ALA A 50 -7.49 4.19 10.33
C ALA A 50 -8.06 5.05 11.46
N ASN A 51 -7.41 6.18 11.76
CA ASN A 51 -7.83 7.10 12.84
C ASN A 51 -9.08 7.92 12.47
N ASP A 52 -9.43 7.99 11.19
CA ASP A 52 -10.63 8.65 10.68
C ASP A 52 -11.29 7.82 9.57
N ILE A 53 -12.60 8.04 9.36
CA ILE A 53 -13.41 7.23 8.44
C ILE A 53 -13.02 7.42 6.96
N GLN A 54 -12.49 8.58 6.60
CA GLN A 54 -12.13 8.88 5.21
C GLN A 54 -10.86 8.13 4.81
N SER A 55 -9.85 8.14 5.69
CA SER A 55 -8.62 7.34 5.53
C SER A 55 -8.95 5.85 5.43
N ALA A 56 -9.78 5.32 6.34
CA ALA A 56 -10.18 3.91 6.30
C ALA A 56 -10.84 3.54 4.96
N ARG A 57 -11.77 4.38 4.46
CA ARG A 57 -12.42 4.16 3.16
C ARG A 57 -11.44 4.20 1.99
N ASN A 58 -10.57 5.21 1.95
CA ASN A 58 -9.58 5.37 0.89
C ASN A 58 -8.63 4.16 0.83
N ASN A 59 -8.14 3.73 1.99
CA ASN A 59 -7.24 2.60 2.11
C ASN A 59 -7.92 1.28 1.76
N ALA A 60 -9.15 1.05 2.23
CA ALA A 60 -9.94 -0.13 1.87
C ALA A 60 -10.20 -0.23 0.36
N LEU A 61 -10.50 0.90 -0.32
CA LEU A 61 -10.66 0.96 -1.77
C LEU A 61 -9.34 0.67 -2.52
N ALA A 62 -8.23 1.25 -2.06
CA ALA A 62 -6.91 0.99 -2.64
C ALA A 62 -6.52 -0.49 -2.50
N ALA A 63 -6.73 -1.08 -1.32
CA ALA A 63 -6.52 -2.50 -1.08
C ALA A 63 -7.44 -3.37 -1.95
N CYS A 64 -8.72 -3.03 -2.06
CA CYS A 64 -9.66 -3.73 -2.93
C CYS A 64 -9.19 -3.73 -4.39
N ARG A 65 -8.82 -2.58 -4.94
CA ARG A 65 -8.32 -2.47 -6.32
C ARG A 65 -7.08 -3.34 -6.54
N LYS A 66 -6.13 -3.28 -5.61
CA LYS A 66 -4.90 -4.08 -5.67
C LYS A 66 -5.20 -5.58 -5.62
N ASN A 67 -5.94 -6.02 -4.61
CA ASN A 67 -6.23 -7.44 -4.36
C ASN A 67 -7.10 -8.04 -5.48
N ALA A 68 -8.09 -7.28 -5.97
CA ALA A 68 -8.92 -7.70 -7.09
C ALA A 68 -8.08 -7.86 -8.37
N ALA A 69 -7.17 -6.94 -8.67
CA ALA A 69 -6.29 -7.06 -9.83
C ALA A 69 -5.36 -8.29 -9.74
N GLN A 70 -4.77 -8.53 -8.56
CA GLN A 70 -3.85 -9.65 -8.33
C GLN A 70 -4.53 -11.03 -8.39
N THR A 71 -5.85 -11.08 -8.21
CA THR A 71 -6.62 -12.33 -8.17
C THR A 71 -7.54 -12.54 -9.37
N GLY A 72 -7.34 -11.81 -10.47
CA GLY A 72 -8.15 -11.94 -11.69
C GLY A 72 -9.60 -11.45 -11.53
N GLY A 73 -9.82 -10.55 -10.57
CA GLY A 73 -11.09 -9.91 -10.27
C GLY A 73 -11.36 -8.66 -11.09
N THR A 74 -12.19 -7.77 -10.55
CA THR A 74 -12.73 -6.58 -11.23
C THR A 74 -12.39 -5.29 -10.47
N PRO A 75 -11.13 -4.83 -10.53
CA PRO A 75 -10.65 -3.72 -9.70
C PRO A 75 -11.42 -2.40 -9.87
N ASN A 76 -11.95 -2.14 -11.06
CA ASN A 76 -12.71 -0.92 -11.36
C ASN A 76 -14.13 -0.90 -10.77
N THR A 77 -14.57 -2.00 -10.15
CA THR A 77 -15.91 -2.12 -9.54
C THR A 77 -15.89 -2.06 -8.02
N CYS A 78 -14.72 -1.81 -7.43
CA CYS A 78 -14.56 -1.70 -5.98
C CYS A 78 -15.42 -0.58 -5.40
N LYS A 79 -16.25 -0.93 -4.42
CA LYS A 79 -17.08 0.01 -3.66
C LYS A 79 -17.06 -0.31 -2.17
N ILE A 80 -17.23 0.72 -1.35
CA ILE A 80 -17.41 0.55 0.10
C ILE A 80 -18.72 -0.19 0.36
N VAL A 81 -18.65 -1.26 1.14
CA VAL A 81 -19.82 -2.04 1.57
C VAL A 81 -20.05 -1.96 3.07
N GLU A 82 -19.05 -1.52 3.83
CA GLU A 82 -19.11 -1.34 5.27
C GLU A 82 -18.14 -0.23 5.67
N SER A 83 -18.56 0.65 6.56
CA SER A 83 -17.67 1.64 7.17
C SER A 83 -18.25 2.14 8.49
N HIS A 84 -17.47 2.14 9.56
CA HIS A 84 -17.89 2.61 10.88
C HIS A 84 -16.69 3.07 11.71
N CYS A 85 -16.94 3.86 12.76
CA CYS A 85 -15.94 4.19 13.77
C CYS A 85 -16.40 3.67 15.14
N ARG A 86 -15.43 3.31 15.99
CA ARG A 86 -15.69 3.10 17.41
C ARG A 86 -16.16 4.43 18.00
N PRO A 87 -17.18 4.43 18.88
CA PRO A 87 -17.57 5.64 19.58
C PRO A 87 -16.39 6.13 20.44
N ASN A 88 -16.10 7.43 20.37
CA ASN A 88 -15.19 8.07 21.31
C ASN A 88 -15.86 7.97 22.69
N LYS A 89 -15.25 7.20 23.60
CA LYS A 89 -15.66 7.11 25.00
C LYS A 89 -15.13 8.31 25.76
#